data_AF-A0A2N2WSX3-F1
#
_entry.id   AF-A0A2N2WSX3-F1
#
_cell.length_a   1.000
_cell.length_b   1.000
_cell.length_c   1.000
_cell.angle_alpha   90.00
_cell.angle_beta   90.00
_cell.angle_gamma   90.00
#
_symmetry.space_group_name_H-M   'P 1'
#
loop_
_entity.id
_entity.type
_entity.pdbx_description
1 polymer ?
#
loop_
_entity_poly.entity_id
_entity_poly.type
_entity_poly.pdbx_seq_one_letter_code
_entity_poly.pdbx_strand_id
1 'polypeptide(L)'
;MKQVKLTPKKAFMKCGTCSSAMFHLLNQEFDNLSETEEKACDLLAGGVAQKGHQCGMLWGASLAVGVESLKRHSDKNHAIASSITASQYIVESFEKRTKTVNCRDISGIDWENKLDFALYMAKTILQGFVYSPCFKLIDKWTPEAIQAANKGFAGKKIYSKNCISCASEVVKKMGASEQESIIVSGFAGGIGLSGNGCGALSAAIWYKMLDWEKKNTGKNPAFFNNQDVKSLLRSFYIQTDSEMLCRKICGKQFESIDEHSDYIRSGGCKNIIEALANSR
;
A
#
# COMPACT_ATOMS: atom_id res chain seq x y z
N MET A 1 27.50 8.49 -8.19
CA MET A 1 27.77 8.00 -6.82
C MET A 1 26.93 6.76 -6.58
N LYS A 2 27.52 5.62 -6.19
CA LYS A 2 26.72 4.44 -5.77
C LYS A 2 25.97 4.84 -4.49
N GLN A 3 24.63 4.78 -4.52
CA GLN A 3 23.82 5.03 -3.33
C GLN A 3 24.18 4.00 -2.25
N VAL A 4 24.40 4.46 -1.02
CA VAL A 4 24.71 3.59 0.11
C VAL A 4 23.46 2.80 0.47
N LYS A 5 23.53 1.47 0.36
CA LYS A 5 22.43 0.56 0.73
C LYS A 5 22.10 0.73 2.21
N LEU A 6 20.92 1.26 2.53
CA LEU A 6 20.43 1.43 3.89
C LEU A 6 20.01 0.09 4.47
N THR A 7 20.32 -0.12 5.75
CA THR A 7 19.74 -1.21 6.54
C THR A 7 18.27 -0.90 6.84
N PRO A 8 17.42 -1.91 7.11
CA PRO A 8 15.99 -1.69 7.40
C PRO A 8 15.73 -0.65 8.48
N LYS A 9 16.48 -0.70 9.58
CA LYS A 9 16.37 0.29 10.68
C LYS A 9 16.78 1.70 10.25
N LYS A 10 17.84 1.84 9.45
CA LYS A 10 18.27 3.15 8.93
C LYS A 10 17.28 3.73 7.93
N ALA A 11 16.71 2.88 7.07
CA ALA A 11 15.64 3.29 6.16
C ALA A 11 14.41 3.77 6.94
N PHE A 12 13.98 3.05 7.97
CA PHE A 12 12.84 3.49 8.80
C PHE A 12 13.11 4.86 9.45
N MET A 13 14.29 5.07 10.04
CA MET A 13 14.63 6.38 10.64
C MET A 13 14.68 7.51 9.61
N LYS A 14 15.16 7.22 8.40
CA LYS A 14 15.24 8.20 7.31
C LYS A 14 13.86 8.55 6.74
N CYS A 15 13.02 7.55 6.51
CA CYS A 15 11.72 7.71 5.87
C CYS A 15 10.62 8.15 6.86
N GLY A 16 10.81 7.95 8.17
CA GLY A 16 9.87 8.38 9.21
C GLY A 16 8.62 7.50 9.35
N THR A 17 8.17 6.82 8.29
CA THR A 17 6.99 5.95 8.30
C THR A 17 7.29 4.52 7.85
N CYS A 18 6.49 3.56 8.35
CA CYS A 18 6.66 2.15 8.00
C CYS A 18 6.33 1.81 6.54
N SER A 19 5.39 2.55 5.92
CA SER A 19 5.04 2.39 4.51
C SER A 19 6.15 2.90 3.61
N SER A 20 6.62 4.13 3.82
CA SER A 20 7.70 4.73 3.02
C SER A 20 9.01 3.95 3.18
N ALA A 21 9.34 3.53 4.40
CA ALA A 21 10.53 2.72 4.65
C ALA A 21 10.51 1.38 3.91
N MET A 22 9.36 0.68 3.88
CA MET A 22 9.27 -0.59 3.17
C MET A 22 9.32 -0.41 1.65
N PHE A 23 8.65 0.61 1.13
CA PHE A 23 8.71 0.97 -0.29
C PHE A 23 10.17 1.26 -0.69
N HIS A 24 10.86 2.11 0.07
CA HIS A 24 12.25 2.45 -0.12
C HIS A 24 13.19 1.22 -0.10
N LEU A 25 13.03 0.32 0.87
CA LEU A 25 13.91 -0.85 1.01
C LEU A 25 13.79 -1.81 -0.17
N LEU A 26 12.58 -2.04 -0.68
CA LEU A 26 12.35 -2.90 -1.83
C LEU A 26 12.78 -2.21 -3.14
N ASN A 27 12.50 -0.91 -3.30
CA ASN A 27 13.01 -0.15 -4.43
C ASN A 27 14.54 -0.12 -4.46
N GLN A 28 15.20 -0.01 -3.31
CA GLN A 28 16.64 -0.12 -3.20
C GLN A 28 17.15 -1.50 -3.60
N GLU A 29 16.42 -2.57 -3.28
CA GLU A 29 16.76 -3.93 -3.71
C GLU A 29 16.63 -4.12 -5.22
N PHE A 30 15.61 -3.51 -5.83
CA PHE A 30 15.29 -3.64 -7.25
C PHE A 30 15.88 -2.53 -8.15
N ASP A 31 16.69 -1.64 -7.57
CA ASP A 31 17.30 -0.49 -8.26
C ASP A 31 16.26 0.43 -8.93
N ASN A 32 15.24 0.83 -8.14
CA ASN A 32 14.05 1.58 -8.56
C ASN A 32 13.76 2.77 -7.62
N LEU A 33 14.78 3.36 -7.01
CA LEU A 33 14.58 4.40 -6.00
C LEU A 33 13.88 5.63 -6.58
N SER A 34 12.82 6.06 -5.88
CA SER A 34 11.96 7.17 -6.28
C SER A 34 11.45 7.89 -5.04
N GLU A 35 12.19 8.90 -4.58
CA GLU A 35 11.91 9.57 -3.30
C GLU A 35 10.50 10.17 -3.25
N THR A 36 10.02 10.74 -4.35
CA THR A 36 8.67 11.34 -4.43
C THR A 36 7.57 10.29 -4.27
N GLU A 37 7.67 9.16 -4.98
CA GLU A 37 6.67 8.08 -4.89
C GLU A 37 6.72 7.36 -3.53
N GLU A 38 7.92 7.21 -2.98
CA GLU A 38 8.16 6.62 -1.67
C GLU A 38 7.60 7.48 -0.53
N LYS A 39 7.76 8.81 -0.59
CA LYS A 39 7.17 9.72 0.41
C LYS A 39 5.65 9.79 0.32
N ALA A 40 5.09 9.73 -0.89
CA ALA A 40 3.64 9.78 -1.10
C ALA A 40 2.86 8.67 -0.36
N CYS A 41 3.52 7.57 0.04
CA CYS A 41 2.87 6.49 0.78
C CYS A 41 2.86 6.68 2.31
N ASP A 42 3.36 7.80 2.83
CA ASP A 42 3.43 8.08 4.26
C ASP A 42 2.08 7.97 4.98
N LEU A 43 1.01 8.49 4.37
CA LEU A 43 -0.34 8.41 4.93
C LEU A 43 -0.97 7.02 4.88
N LEU A 44 -0.28 6.01 4.35
CA LEU A 44 -0.67 4.60 4.50
C LEU A 44 -0.16 4.00 5.82
N ALA A 45 0.75 4.67 6.51
CA ALA A 45 1.21 4.26 7.84
C ALA A 45 0.13 4.38 8.92
N GLY A 46 0.31 3.62 10.01
CA GLY A 46 -0.75 3.43 11.01
C GLY A 46 -1.95 2.64 10.47
N GLY A 47 -1.83 2.08 9.27
CA GLY A 47 -2.80 1.20 8.63
C GLY A 47 -3.90 1.91 7.86
N VAL A 48 -3.50 2.77 6.92
CA VAL A 48 -4.34 3.70 6.13
C VAL A 48 -4.79 4.93 6.94
N ALA A 49 -3.85 5.81 7.24
CA ALA A 49 -4.08 7.05 7.99
C ALA A 49 -4.53 6.81 9.44
N GLN A 50 -3.76 5.96 10.15
CA GLN A 50 -3.85 5.79 11.61
C GLN A 50 -5.18 5.20 12.11
N LYS A 51 -5.83 4.37 11.28
CA LYS A 51 -7.06 3.65 11.66
C LYS A 51 -6.82 2.23 12.18
N GLY A 52 -5.57 1.76 12.13
CA GLY A 52 -5.19 0.46 12.67
C GLY A 52 -5.55 -0.74 11.80
N HIS A 53 -6.05 -0.53 10.56
CA HIS A 53 -6.33 -1.60 9.59
C HIS A 53 -5.04 -2.11 8.92
N GLN A 54 -5.14 -2.65 7.71
CA GLN A 54 -4.03 -3.24 6.93
C GLN A 54 -2.70 -2.48 7.06
N CYS A 55 -1.64 -3.18 7.46
CA CYS A 55 -0.34 -2.60 7.82
C CYS A 55 0.31 -1.76 6.71
N GLY A 56 0.89 -0.61 7.09
CA GLY A 56 1.64 0.29 6.21
C GLY A 56 2.74 -0.40 5.41
N MET A 57 3.43 -1.38 6.00
CA MET A 57 4.51 -2.10 5.32
C MET A 57 4.00 -2.92 4.12
N LEU A 58 2.79 -3.48 4.21
CA LEU A 58 2.18 -4.21 3.08
C LEU A 58 1.88 -3.26 1.92
N TRP A 59 1.31 -2.08 2.21
CA TRP A 59 1.04 -1.08 1.18
C TRP A 59 2.34 -0.61 0.50
N GLY A 60 3.38 -0.28 1.28
CA GLY A 60 4.68 0.12 0.74
C GLY A 60 5.35 -0.98 -0.08
N ALA A 61 5.30 -2.23 0.38
CA ALA A 61 5.86 -3.36 -0.35
C ALA A 61 5.14 -3.63 -1.67
N SER A 62 3.80 -3.51 -1.67
CA SER A 62 2.99 -3.69 -2.87
C SER A 62 3.21 -2.60 -3.92
N LEU A 63 3.48 -1.35 -3.52
CA LEU A 63 3.89 -0.30 -4.45
C LEU A 63 5.25 -0.61 -5.08
N ALA A 64 6.22 -1.07 -4.28
CA ALA A 64 7.55 -1.43 -4.77
C ALA A 64 7.52 -2.53 -5.83
N VAL A 65 6.70 -3.56 -5.62
CA VAL A 65 6.54 -4.61 -6.64
C VAL A 65 5.75 -4.14 -7.85
N GLY A 66 4.89 -3.14 -7.71
CA GLY A 66 4.25 -2.48 -8.84
C GLY A 66 5.23 -1.73 -9.73
N VAL A 67 6.15 -0.96 -9.13
CA VAL A 67 7.26 -0.29 -9.84
C VAL A 67 8.13 -1.32 -10.56
N GLU A 68 8.54 -2.38 -9.85
CA GLU A 68 9.39 -3.42 -10.45
C GLU A 68 8.66 -4.21 -11.55
N SER A 69 7.35 -4.46 -11.40
CA SER A 69 6.56 -5.11 -12.45
C SER A 69 6.47 -4.25 -13.72
N LEU A 70 6.32 -2.94 -13.57
CA LEU A 70 6.33 -1.99 -14.67
C LEU A 70 7.69 -1.98 -15.38
N LYS A 71 8.80 -2.04 -14.64
CA LYS A 71 10.16 -2.11 -15.22
C LYS A 71 10.42 -3.42 -15.97
N ARG A 72 9.93 -4.55 -15.45
CA ARG A 72 10.17 -5.88 -16.03
C ARG A 72 9.36 -6.16 -17.30
N HIS A 73 8.24 -5.47 -17.50
CA HIS A 73 7.26 -5.87 -18.50
C HIS A 73 6.75 -4.66 -19.29
N SER A 74 6.95 -4.70 -20.61
CA SER A 74 6.38 -3.72 -21.54
C SER A 74 4.89 -3.94 -21.78
N ASP A 75 4.40 -5.19 -21.69
CA ASP A 75 2.97 -5.48 -21.76
C ASP A 75 2.28 -5.11 -20.44
N LYS A 76 1.30 -4.22 -20.54
CA LYS A 76 0.52 -3.72 -19.40
C LYS A 76 -0.21 -4.82 -18.65
N ASN A 77 -0.85 -5.75 -19.36
CA ASN A 77 -1.60 -6.82 -18.71
C ASN A 77 -0.67 -7.72 -17.89
N HIS A 78 0.51 -8.00 -18.42
CA HIS A 78 1.55 -8.76 -17.75
C HIS A 78 2.14 -8.01 -16.57
N ALA A 79 2.38 -6.70 -16.67
CA ALA A 79 2.83 -5.87 -15.56
C ALA A 79 1.81 -5.87 -14.41
N ILE A 80 0.52 -5.68 -14.72
CA ILE A 80 -0.56 -5.74 -13.72
C ILE A 80 -0.63 -7.13 -13.08
N ALA A 81 -0.65 -8.20 -13.89
CA ALA A 81 -0.71 -9.57 -13.38
C ALA A 81 0.49 -9.92 -12.51
N SER A 82 1.69 -9.48 -12.91
CA SER A 82 2.94 -9.67 -12.16
C SER A 82 2.89 -8.94 -10.81
N SER A 83 2.38 -7.71 -10.79
CA SER A 83 2.23 -6.90 -9.56
C SER A 83 1.22 -7.51 -8.58
N ILE A 84 0.07 -7.96 -9.08
CA ILE A 84 -0.95 -8.66 -8.26
C ILE A 84 -0.37 -9.96 -7.70
N THR A 85 0.30 -10.76 -8.54
CA THR A 85 0.90 -12.03 -8.12
C THR A 85 2.01 -11.79 -7.09
N ALA A 86 2.93 -10.86 -7.31
CA ALA A 86 3.96 -10.53 -6.33
C ALA A 86 3.37 -10.02 -5.00
N SER A 87 2.28 -9.28 -5.06
CA SER A 87 1.54 -8.84 -3.87
C SER A 87 0.90 -9.99 -3.10
N GLN A 88 0.41 -11.05 -3.77
CA GLN A 88 -0.08 -12.27 -3.11
C GLN A 88 1.00 -12.91 -2.23
N TYR A 89 2.17 -13.16 -2.82
CA TYR A 89 3.30 -13.74 -2.09
C TYR A 89 3.76 -12.84 -0.93
N ILE A 90 3.74 -11.51 -1.11
CA ILE A 90 4.04 -10.54 -0.05
C ILE A 90 3.06 -10.68 1.11
N VAL A 91 1.75 -10.73 0.84
CA VAL A 91 0.73 -10.88 1.89
C VAL A 91 0.88 -12.20 2.62
N GLU A 92 1.05 -13.31 1.90
CA GLU A 92 1.27 -14.64 2.48
C GLU A 92 2.50 -14.67 3.39
N SER A 93 3.61 -14.09 2.92
CA SER A 93 4.85 -13.96 3.69
C SER A 93 4.65 -13.17 4.98
N PHE A 94 3.94 -12.04 4.88
CA PHE A 94 3.64 -11.19 6.02
C PHE A 94 2.76 -11.91 7.04
N GLU A 95 1.61 -12.45 6.61
CA GLU A 95 0.66 -13.17 7.47
C GLU A 95 1.31 -14.37 8.15
N LYS A 96 2.18 -15.10 7.45
CA LYS A 96 2.93 -16.22 8.05
C LYS A 96 3.74 -15.76 9.26
N ARG A 97 4.36 -14.58 9.19
CA ARG A 97 5.18 -13.99 10.25
C ARG A 97 4.35 -13.36 11.36
N THR A 98 3.34 -12.58 11.01
CA THR A 98 2.62 -11.71 11.96
C THR A 98 1.32 -12.31 12.49
N LYS A 99 0.77 -13.33 11.82
CA LYS A 99 -0.55 -13.95 12.06
C LYS A 99 -1.75 -13.04 11.85
N THR A 100 -1.52 -11.78 11.47
CA THR A 100 -2.53 -10.77 11.17
C THR A 100 -1.93 -9.74 10.23
N VAL A 101 -2.78 -9.12 9.42
CA VAL A 101 -2.40 -8.02 8.52
C VAL A 101 -2.67 -6.65 9.13
N ASN A 102 -3.40 -6.57 10.23
CA ASN A 102 -3.83 -5.29 10.80
C ASN A 102 -2.74 -4.66 11.67
N CYS A 103 -2.54 -3.35 11.46
CA CYS A 103 -1.57 -2.55 12.17
C CYS A 103 -1.85 -2.52 13.68
N ARG A 104 -3.12 -2.36 14.08
CA ARG A 104 -3.52 -2.32 15.51
C ARG A 104 -3.14 -3.61 16.23
N ASP A 105 -3.37 -4.75 15.61
CA ASP A 105 -3.06 -6.06 16.20
C ASP A 105 -1.55 -6.29 16.34
N ILE A 106 -0.77 -5.82 15.36
CA ILE A 106 0.70 -5.93 15.37
C ILE A 106 1.31 -4.99 16.42
N SER A 107 0.82 -3.76 16.48
CA SER A 107 1.41 -2.73 17.33
C SER A 107 0.88 -2.77 18.76
N GLY A 108 -0.33 -3.30 18.97
CA GLY A 108 -1.05 -3.24 20.24
C GLY A 108 -1.47 -1.81 20.62
N ILE A 109 -1.70 -0.94 19.62
CA ILE A 109 -1.95 0.49 19.82
C ILE A 109 -3.24 0.85 19.13
N ASP A 110 -4.15 1.50 19.85
CA ASP A 110 -5.23 2.22 19.21
C ASP A 110 -4.74 3.60 18.74
N TRP A 111 -4.47 3.69 17.45
CA TRP A 111 -3.90 4.89 16.82
C TRP A 111 -4.82 6.11 16.86
N GLU A 112 -6.12 5.91 17.11
CA GLU A 112 -7.10 6.98 17.27
C GLU A 112 -7.13 7.53 18.71
N ASN A 113 -6.62 6.76 19.68
CA ASN A 113 -6.50 7.19 21.06
C ASN A 113 -5.22 8.01 21.26
N LYS A 114 -5.39 9.31 21.53
CA LYS A 114 -4.28 10.25 21.72
C LYS A 114 -3.34 9.87 22.87
N LEU A 115 -3.85 9.24 23.93
CA LEU A 115 -3.03 8.81 25.07
C LEU A 115 -2.17 7.61 24.66
N ASP A 116 -2.75 6.60 24.01
CA ASP A 116 -2.01 5.43 23.53
C ASP A 116 -0.93 5.84 22.54
N PHE A 117 -1.25 6.73 21.61
CA PHE A 117 -0.30 7.29 20.66
C PHE A 117 0.83 8.06 21.37
N ALA A 118 0.50 8.93 22.32
CA ALA A 118 1.50 9.70 23.07
C ALA A 118 2.41 8.80 23.90
N LEU A 119 1.86 7.79 24.59
CA LEU A 119 2.62 6.80 25.35
C LEU A 119 3.55 5.99 24.45
N TYR A 120 3.07 5.58 23.27
CA TYR A 120 3.90 4.89 22.29
C TYR A 120 5.06 5.76 21.79
N MET A 121 4.79 7.01 21.44
CA MET A 121 5.83 7.95 21.01
C MET A 121 6.84 8.22 22.13
N ALA A 122 6.38 8.43 23.36
CA ALA A 122 7.25 8.64 24.52
C ALA A 122 8.14 7.42 24.79
N LYS A 123 7.59 6.20 24.79
CA LYS A 123 8.39 4.96 24.94
C LYS A 123 9.42 4.83 23.83
N THR A 124 9.03 5.12 22.59
CA THR A 124 9.91 5.05 21.42
C THR A 124 11.07 6.05 21.50
N ILE A 125 10.82 7.27 21.99
CA ILE A 125 11.86 8.30 22.16
C ILE A 125 12.77 7.97 23.36
N LEU A 126 12.19 7.64 24.51
CA LEU A 126 12.92 7.44 25.77
C LEU A 126 13.71 6.15 25.81
N GLN A 127 13.15 5.06 25.28
CA GLN A 127 13.74 3.72 25.33
C GLN A 127 14.37 3.33 23.99
N GLY A 128 14.24 4.18 22.98
CA GLY A 128 14.71 3.97 21.63
C GLY A 128 13.79 3.09 20.80
N PHE A 129 13.98 3.17 19.48
CA PHE A 129 13.18 2.46 18.49
C PHE A 129 13.26 0.93 18.58
N VAL A 130 14.19 0.39 19.36
CA VAL A 130 14.29 -1.06 19.61
C VAL A 130 13.05 -1.63 20.29
N TYR A 131 12.22 -0.81 20.94
CA TYR A 131 10.97 -1.24 21.57
C TYR A 131 9.74 -1.15 20.66
N SER A 132 9.85 -0.53 19.48
CA SER A 132 8.74 -0.46 18.53
C SER A 132 8.53 -1.82 17.84
N PRO A 133 7.31 -2.41 17.91
CA PRO A 133 6.98 -3.62 17.16
C PRO A 133 7.23 -3.45 15.65
N CYS A 134 6.94 -2.27 15.11
CA CYS A 134 7.18 -1.93 13.71
C CYS A 134 8.67 -1.94 13.35
N PHE A 135 9.55 -1.42 14.21
CA PHE A 135 11.00 -1.45 13.95
C PHE A 135 11.59 -2.86 13.99
N LYS A 136 11.12 -3.71 14.91
CA LYS A 136 11.52 -5.12 14.95
C LYS A 136 10.99 -5.86 13.73
N LEU A 137 9.76 -5.57 13.32
CA LEU A 137 9.10 -6.23 12.21
C LEU A 137 9.77 -5.89 10.88
N ILE A 138 10.06 -4.61 10.61
CA ILE A 138 10.70 -4.22 9.34
C ILE A 138 12.05 -4.94 9.17
N ASP A 139 12.88 -4.97 10.22
CA ASP A 139 14.20 -5.61 10.22
C ASP A 139 14.12 -7.10 9.92
N LYS A 140 13.12 -7.78 10.52
CA LYS A 140 12.91 -9.22 10.38
C LYS A 140 12.19 -9.63 9.09
N TRP A 141 11.33 -8.77 8.55
CA TRP A 141 10.45 -9.11 7.44
C TRP A 141 11.00 -8.64 6.09
N THR A 142 11.80 -7.56 6.02
CA THR A 142 12.41 -7.11 4.76
C THR A 142 13.07 -8.23 3.94
N PRO A 143 13.95 -9.10 4.49
CA PRO A 143 14.53 -10.19 3.70
C PRO A 143 13.49 -11.20 3.19
N GLU A 144 12.42 -11.45 3.95
CA GLU A 144 11.33 -12.34 3.54
C GLU A 144 10.42 -11.69 2.49
N ALA A 145 10.20 -10.38 2.57
CA ALA A 145 9.47 -9.60 1.58
C ALA A 145 10.21 -9.61 0.23
N ILE A 146 11.54 -9.44 0.24
CA ILE A 146 12.38 -9.54 -0.97
C ILE A 146 12.26 -10.94 -1.59
N GLN A 147 12.36 -11.99 -0.78
CA GLN A 147 12.21 -13.37 -1.27
C GLN A 147 10.81 -13.62 -1.83
N ALA A 148 9.77 -13.15 -1.14
CA ALA A 148 8.38 -13.28 -1.57
C ALA A 148 8.11 -12.56 -2.90
N ALA A 149 8.56 -11.31 -3.02
CA ALA A 149 8.46 -10.55 -4.26
C ALA A 149 9.14 -11.27 -5.43
N ASN A 150 10.39 -11.71 -5.24
CA ASN A 150 11.11 -12.46 -6.28
C ASN A 150 10.42 -13.77 -6.66
N LYS A 151 9.83 -14.51 -5.70
CA LYS A 151 9.02 -15.69 -5.99
C LYS A 151 7.79 -15.36 -6.83
N GLY A 152 7.07 -14.28 -6.49
CA GLY A 152 5.95 -13.81 -7.28
C GLY A 152 6.33 -13.38 -8.70
N PHE A 153 7.48 -12.72 -8.86
CA PHE A 153 8.02 -12.38 -10.18
C PHE A 153 8.48 -13.60 -10.97
N ALA A 154 8.95 -14.67 -10.33
CA ALA A 154 9.31 -15.92 -11.01
C ALA A 154 8.08 -16.80 -11.33
N GLY A 155 6.99 -16.65 -10.57
CA GLY A 155 5.77 -17.43 -10.73
C GLY A 155 5.10 -17.23 -12.10
N LYS A 156 4.39 -18.25 -12.57
CA LYS A 156 3.59 -18.16 -13.81
C LYS A 156 2.41 -17.22 -13.57
N LYS A 157 2.20 -16.27 -14.47
CA LYS A 157 1.04 -15.37 -14.45
C LYS A 157 -0.07 -16.05 -15.24
N ILE A 158 -1.20 -16.28 -14.59
CA ILE A 158 -2.36 -16.96 -15.18
C ILE A 158 -3.48 -15.94 -15.29
N TYR A 159 -3.77 -15.56 -16.53
CA TYR A 159 -4.89 -14.70 -16.92
C TYR A 159 -5.24 -15.02 -18.37
N SER A 160 -6.52 -14.92 -18.70
CA SER A 160 -7.04 -15.18 -20.05
C SER A 160 -7.63 -13.94 -20.72
N LYS A 161 -7.80 -12.86 -19.94
CA LYS A 161 -8.42 -11.60 -20.38
C LYS A 161 -7.51 -10.42 -20.06
N ASN A 162 -7.90 -9.23 -20.55
CA ASN A 162 -7.25 -7.99 -20.13
C ASN A 162 -7.38 -7.79 -18.62
N CYS A 163 -6.24 -7.61 -17.96
CA CYS A 163 -6.13 -7.44 -16.52
C CYS A 163 -6.62 -6.04 -16.11
N ILE A 164 -7.54 -5.98 -15.17
CA ILE A 164 -8.06 -4.74 -14.59
C ILE A 164 -7.85 -4.77 -13.08
N SER A 165 -7.33 -3.66 -12.53
CA SER A 165 -7.16 -3.45 -11.09
C SER A 165 -8.03 -2.28 -10.62
N CYS A 166 -8.82 -2.47 -9.56
CA CYS A 166 -9.67 -1.44 -8.98
C CYS A 166 -8.86 -0.22 -8.53
N ALA A 167 -7.63 -0.46 -8.07
CA ALA A 167 -6.67 0.56 -7.69
C ALA A 167 -6.16 1.36 -8.90
N SER A 168 -5.86 0.68 -10.01
CA SER A 168 -5.47 1.36 -11.26
C SER A 168 -6.63 2.22 -11.79
N GLU A 169 -7.86 1.71 -11.76
CA GLU A 169 -9.02 2.43 -12.30
C GLU A 169 -9.33 3.71 -11.53
N VAL A 170 -9.26 3.69 -10.18
CA VAL A 170 -9.51 4.90 -9.39
C VAL A 170 -8.46 5.98 -9.64
N VAL A 171 -7.17 5.64 -9.68
CA VAL A 171 -6.12 6.66 -9.89
C VAL A 171 -6.12 7.20 -11.32
N LYS A 172 -6.40 6.37 -12.33
CA LYS A 172 -6.62 6.85 -13.71
C LYS A 172 -7.74 7.87 -13.76
N LYS A 173 -8.86 7.59 -13.07
CA LYS A 173 -10.01 8.51 -13.01
C LYS A 173 -9.67 9.81 -12.26
N MET A 174 -8.67 9.77 -11.37
CA MET A 174 -8.11 10.96 -10.71
C MET A 174 -7.07 11.71 -11.55
N GLY A 175 -6.74 11.22 -12.75
CA GLY A 175 -5.79 11.85 -13.68
C GLY A 175 -4.38 11.26 -13.67
N ALA A 176 -4.16 10.09 -13.06
CA ALA A 176 -2.86 9.45 -13.04
C ALA A 176 -2.40 9.03 -14.45
N SER A 177 -1.10 9.07 -14.67
CA SER A 177 -0.46 8.48 -15.85
C SER A 177 -0.64 6.96 -15.88
N GLU A 178 -0.37 6.35 -17.02
CA GLU A 178 -0.42 4.90 -17.17
C GLU A 178 0.56 4.21 -16.21
N GLN A 179 1.78 4.73 -16.07
CA GLN A 179 2.81 4.20 -15.18
C GLN A 179 2.34 4.22 -13.72
N GLU A 180 1.85 5.36 -13.22
CA GLU A 180 1.31 5.48 -11.86
C GLU A 180 0.13 4.53 -11.62
N SER A 181 -0.72 4.32 -12.64
CA SER A 181 -1.82 3.36 -12.54
C SER A 181 -1.35 1.92 -12.42
N ILE A 182 -0.22 1.55 -13.05
CA ILE A 182 0.36 0.21 -12.95
C ILE A 182 1.05 0.02 -11.59
N ILE A 183 1.69 1.05 -11.04
CA ILE A 183 2.37 0.98 -9.73
C ILE A 183 1.40 0.54 -8.62
N VAL A 184 0.18 1.06 -8.61
CA VAL A 184 -0.82 0.68 -7.60
C VAL A 184 -1.55 -0.64 -7.90
N SER A 185 -1.28 -1.27 -9.04
CA SER A 185 -2.10 -2.40 -9.51
C SER A 185 -2.09 -3.61 -8.57
N GLY A 186 -1.00 -3.81 -7.82
CA GLY A 186 -0.86 -4.84 -6.80
C GLY A 186 -1.84 -4.70 -5.63
N PHE A 187 -2.50 -3.54 -5.48
CA PHE A 187 -3.56 -3.33 -4.50
C PHE A 187 -4.90 -3.99 -4.87
N ALA A 188 -5.02 -4.60 -6.06
CA ALA A 188 -6.24 -5.25 -6.53
C ALA A 188 -6.83 -6.20 -5.46
N GLY A 189 -8.16 -6.18 -5.31
CA GLY A 189 -8.88 -7.03 -4.37
C GLY A 189 -8.40 -6.90 -2.91
N GLY A 190 -7.83 -5.75 -2.53
CA GLY A 190 -7.38 -5.46 -1.17
C GLY A 190 -5.93 -5.84 -0.86
N ILE A 191 -5.05 -5.72 -1.86
CA ILE A 191 -3.68 -6.25 -2.00
C ILE A 191 -3.67 -7.69 -2.52
N GLY A 192 -3.27 -7.92 -3.76
CA GLY A 192 -3.09 -9.28 -4.26
C GLY A 192 -4.33 -10.18 -4.10
N LEU A 193 -5.55 -9.65 -4.15
CA LEU A 193 -6.80 -10.41 -4.02
C LEU A 193 -7.07 -11.04 -2.63
N SER A 194 -6.30 -10.66 -1.61
CA SER A 194 -6.47 -11.21 -0.24
C SER A 194 -7.79 -10.85 0.45
N GLY A 195 -8.56 -9.91 -0.10
CA GLY A 195 -9.83 -9.48 0.46
C GLY A 195 -9.69 -8.62 1.72
N ASN A 196 -8.48 -8.15 2.02
CA ASN A 196 -8.19 -7.29 3.17
C ASN A 196 -8.53 -5.82 2.87
N GLY A 197 -7.84 -4.83 3.45
CA GLY A 197 -8.19 -3.40 3.32
C GLY A 197 -8.43 -2.94 1.88
N CYS A 198 -9.41 -2.06 1.62
CA CYS A 198 -9.78 -1.64 0.27
C CYS A 198 -8.61 -1.03 -0.53
N GLY A 199 -8.24 -1.69 -1.63
CA GLY A 199 -7.14 -1.24 -2.48
C GLY A 199 -7.41 0.07 -3.22
N ALA A 200 -8.66 0.34 -3.62
CA ALA A 200 -9.02 1.59 -4.29
C ALA A 200 -8.86 2.80 -3.37
N LEU A 201 -9.27 2.69 -2.10
CA LEU A 201 -9.07 3.76 -1.12
C LEU A 201 -7.58 4.06 -0.92
N SER A 202 -6.76 3.04 -0.65
CA SER A 202 -5.32 3.22 -0.43
C SER A 202 -4.61 3.79 -1.66
N ALA A 203 -5.00 3.37 -2.87
CA ALA A 203 -4.47 3.93 -4.11
C ALA A 203 -4.84 5.40 -4.29
N ALA A 204 -6.09 5.78 -3.99
CA ALA A 204 -6.54 7.17 -4.04
C ALA A 204 -5.79 8.06 -3.05
N ILE A 205 -5.55 7.58 -1.81
CA ILE A 205 -4.76 8.29 -0.80
C ILE A 205 -3.33 8.50 -1.30
N TRP A 206 -2.66 7.43 -1.75
CA TRP A 206 -1.30 7.52 -2.29
C TRP A 206 -1.22 8.50 -3.46
N TYR A 207 -2.16 8.43 -4.41
CA TYR A 207 -2.13 9.29 -5.58
C TYR A 207 -2.39 10.77 -5.23
N LYS A 208 -3.29 11.07 -4.27
CA LYS A 208 -3.42 12.46 -3.78
C LYS A 208 -2.14 12.97 -3.15
N MET A 209 -1.43 12.13 -2.41
CA MET A 209 -0.16 12.51 -1.82
C MET A 209 0.94 12.61 -2.86
N LEU A 210 0.94 11.78 -3.90
CA LEU A 210 1.88 11.90 -5.01
C LEU A 210 1.70 13.22 -5.76
N ASP A 211 0.46 13.59 -6.08
CA ASP A 211 0.14 14.87 -6.73
C ASP A 211 0.52 16.05 -5.83
N TRP A 212 0.28 15.94 -4.52
CA TRP A 212 0.69 16.96 -3.55
C TRP A 212 2.22 17.11 -3.48
N GLU A 213 2.97 16.01 -3.35
CA GLU A 213 4.43 15.98 -3.28
C GLU A 213 5.06 16.60 -4.54
N LYS A 214 4.53 16.27 -5.73
CA LYS A 214 4.97 16.86 -7.01
C LYS A 214 4.79 18.38 -7.07
N LYS A 215 3.75 18.91 -6.42
CA LYS A 215 3.45 20.36 -6.39
C LYS A 215 4.14 21.08 -5.23
N ASN A 216 4.67 20.35 -4.25
CA ASN A 216 5.18 20.89 -2.99
C ASN A 216 6.57 20.33 -2.64
N THR A 217 7.43 20.16 -3.64
CA THR A 217 8.79 19.62 -3.47
C THR A 217 9.53 20.28 -2.31
N GLY A 218 10.01 19.46 -1.36
CA GLY A 218 10.76 19.90 -0.18
C GLY A 218 9.90 20.33 1.01
N LYS A 219 8.57 20.29 0.90
CA LYS A 219 7.65 20.48 2.03
C LYS A 219 7.21 19.13 2.58
N ASN A 220 6.71 19.13 3.82
CA ASN A 220 6.13 17.95 4.45
C ASN A 220 4.60 18.10 4.54
N PRO A 221 3.82 17.06 4.16
CA PRO A 221 2.37 17.12 4.26
C PRO A 221 1.91 17.06 5.72
N ALA A 222 0.67 17.49 5.98
CA ALA A 222 0.10 17.42 7.33
C ALA A 222 -0.24 15.96 7.71
N PHE A 223 0.68 15.25 8.38
CA PHE A 223 0.51 13.82 8.70
C PHE A 223 -0.75 13.47 9.51
N PHE A 224 -1.11 14.28 10.51
CA PHE A 224 -2.21 13.97 11.44
C PHE A 224 -3.55 14.63 11.08
N ASN A 225 -3.54 15.62 10.17
CA ASN A 225 -4.71 16.44 9.86
C ASN A 225 -4.81 16.81 8.38
N ASN A 226 -4.42 15.88 7.51
CA ASN A 226 -4.52 16.06 6.07
C ASN A 226 -6.01 16.13 5.65
N GLN A 227 -6.45 17.28 5.15
CA GLN A 227 -7.86 17.48 4.76
C GLN A 227 -8.23 16.65 3.53
N ASP A 228 -7.32 16.50 2.57
CA ASP A 228 -7.56 15.72 1.35
C ASP A 228 -7.83 14.25 1.69
N VAL A 229 -7.01 13.67 2.58
CA VAL A 229 -7.20 12.28 3.03
C VAL A 229 -8.45 12.13 3.90
N LYS A 230 -8.79 13.12 4.73
CA LYS A 230 -10.06 13.11 5.49
C LYS A 230 -11.28 13.13 4.57
N SER A 231 -11.22 13.93 3.50
CA SER A 231 -12.27 13.96 2.48
C SER A 231 -12.42 12.59 1.81
N LEU A 232 -11.31 11.99 1.36
CA LEU A 232 -11.32 10.64 0.76
C LEU A 232 -11.92 9.60 1.69
N LEU A 233 -11.50 9.57 2.96
CA LEU A 233 -12.02 8.64 3.97
C LEU A 233 -13.52 8.84 4.20
N ARG A 234 -13.98 10.09 4.28
CA ARG A 234 -15.41 10.40 4.44
C ARG A 234 -16.22 9.91 3.23
N SER A 235 -15.79 10.25 2.03
CA SER A 235 -16.43 9.80 0.78
C SER A 235 -16.49 8.28 0.71
N PHE A 236 -15.41 7.61 1.10
CA PHE A 236 -15.34 6.15 1.16
C PHE A 236 -16.32 5.55 2.18
N TYR A 237 -16.35 6.08 3.41
CA TYR A 237 -17.22 5.56 4.46
C TYR A 237 -18.70 5.68 4.13
N ILE A 238 -19.10 6.76 3.45
CA ILE A 238 -20.47 6.90 2.95
C ILE A 238 -20.85 5.79 1.97
N GLN A 239 -19.90 5.31 1.15
CA GLN A 239 -20.15 4.25 0.16
C GLN A 239 -20.07 2.84 0.72
N THR A 240 -19.56 2.67 1.95
CA THR A 240 -19.18 1.35 2.49
C THR A 240 -19.73 1.09 3.88
N ASP A 241 -20.53 2.00 4.43
CA ASP A 241 -20.97 1.98 5.83
C ASP A 241 -19.80 1.75 6.79
N SER A 242 -18.69 2.45 6.51
CA SER A 242 -17.41 2.35 7.22
C SER A 242 -16.71 0.98 7.18
N GLU A 243 -17.18 0.02 6.38
CA GLU A 243 -16.47 -1.24 6.18
C GLU A 243 -15.19 -1.03 5.35
N MET A 244 -14.09 -1.62 5.81
CA MET A 244 -12.76 -1.45 5.22
C MET A 244 -12.29 -2.70 4.49
N LEU A 245 -12.82 -3.88 4.84
CA LEU A 245 -12.43 -5.16 4.25
C LEU A 245 -13.06 -5.31 2.86
N CYS A 246 -12.20 -5.40 1.85
CA CYS A 246 -12.57 -5.57 0.45
C CYS A 246 -13.49 -6.78 0.25
N ARG A 247 -13.26 -7.90 0.95
CA ARG A 247 -14.11 -9.09 0.82
C ARG A 247 -15.54 -8.86 1.29
N LYS A 248 -15.74 -8.01 2.30
CA LYS A 248 -17.07 -7.68 2.78
C LYS A 248 -17.74 -6.63 1.90
N ILE A 249 -16.99 -5.60 1.50
CA ILE A 249 -17.46 -4.57 0.55
C ILE A 249 -17.92 -5.20 -0.76
N CYS A 250 -17.15 -6.14 -1.31
CA CYS A 250 -17.46 -6.81 -2.57
C CYS A 250 -18.40 -8.01 -2.40
N GLY A 251 -18.70 -8.43 -1.16
CA GLY A 251 -19.44 -9.66 -0.87
C GLY A 251 -18.69 -10.96 -1.23
N LYS A 252 -17.42 -10.87 -1.66
CA LYS A 252 -16.59 -12.02 -2.01
C LYS A 252 -15.10 -11.70 -1.94
N GLN A 253 -14.29 -12.73 -1.73
CA GLN A 253 -12.85 -12.71 -1.99
C GLN A 253 -12.61 -13.28 -3.39
N PHE A 254 -11.71 -12.68 -4.16
CA PHE A 254 -11.45 -13.09 -5.53
C PHE A 254 -10.41 -14.22 -5.56
N GLU A 255 -10.66 -15.26 -6.34
CA GLU A 255 -9.77 -16.42 -6.48
C GLU A 255 -8.76 -16.24 -7.60
N SER A 256 -9.05 -15.35 -8.56
CA SER A 256 -8.19 -15.12 -9.73
C SER A 256 -8.18 -13.69 -10.22
N ILE A 257 -7.14 -13.35 -10.99
CA ILE A 257 -7.00 -12.05 -11.67
C ILE A 257 -8.16 -11.84 -12.65
N ASP A 258 -8.58 -12.88 -13.37
CA ASP A 258 -9.68 -12.80 -14.32
C ASP A 258 -11.01 -12.52 -13.60
N GLU A 259 -11.28 -13.19 -12.47
CA GLU A 259 -12.50 -12.97 -11.70
C GLU A 259 -12.58 -11.54 -11.14
N HIS A 260 -11.47 -11.03 -10.59
CA HIS A 260 -11.38 -9.64 -10.16
C HIS A 260 -11.58 -8.68 -11.34
N SER A 261 -10.92 -8.94 -12.47
CA SER A 261 -11.02 -8.09 -13.66
C SER A 261 -12.44 -8.06 -14.22
N ASP A 262 -13.12 -9.22 -14.27
CA ASP A 262 -14.52 -9.34 -14.69
C ASP A 262 -15.45 -8.58 -13.75
N TYR A 263 -15.25 -8.69 -12.44
CA TYR A 263 -16.04 -7.96 -11.45
C TYR A 263 -15.95 -6.44 -11.66
N ILE A 264 -14.74 -5.89 -11.84
CA ILE A 264 -14.57 -4.45 -12.09
C ILE A 264 -15.16 -4.06 -13.44
N ARG A 265 -14.97 -4.88 -14.49
CA ARG A 265 -15.52 -4.60 -15.83
C ARG A 265 -17.04 -4.56 -15.83
N SER A 266 -17.68 -5.39 -15.02
CA SER A 266 -19.14 -5.42 -14.85
C SER A 266 -19.69 -4.31 -13.94
N GLY A 267 -18.85 -3.35 -13.53
CA GLY A 267 -19.27 -2.22 -12.67
C GLY A 267 -19.07 -2.45 -11.18
N GLY A 268 -18.40 -3.54 -10.78
CA GLY A 268 -17.98 -3.77 -9.41
C GLY A 268 -17.10 -2.63 -8.89
N CYS A 269 -17.32 -2.22 -7.65
CA CYS A 269 -16.69 -1.04 -7.02
C CYS A 269 -16.91 0.31 -7.73
N LYS A 270 -17.77 0.41 -8.76
CA LYS A 270 -17.97 1.65 -9.53
C LYS A 270 -18.30 2.85 -8.63
N ASN A 271 -19.25 2.70 -7.72
CA ASN A 271 -19.66 3.78 -6.82
C ASN A 271 -18.50 4.27 -5.92
N ILE A 272 -17.69 3.34 -5.41
CA ILE A 272 -16.51 3.66 -4.60
C ILE A 272 -15.46 4.40 -5.44
N ILE A 273 -15.15 3.89 -6.64
CA ILE A 273 -14.20 4.50 -7.56
C ILE A 273 -14.65 5.92 -7.94
N GLU A 274 -15.93 6.11 -8.23
CA GLU A 274 -16.50 7.41 -8.57
C GLU A 274 -16.46 8.39 -7.41
N ALA A 275 -16.85 7.95 -6.21
CA ALA A 275 -16.83 8.78 -5.01
C ALA A 275 -15.40 9.22 -4.64
N LEU A 276 -14.44 8.29 -4.68
CA LEU A 276 -13.03 8.58 -4.39
C LEU A 276 -12.42 9.53 -5.42
N ALA A 277 -12.67 9.30 -6.71
CA ALA A 277 -12.11 10.13 -7.77
C ALA A 277 -12.62 11.58 -7.73
N ASN A 278 -13.85 11.77 -7.24
CA ASN A 278 -14.50 13.08 -7.17
C ASN A 278 -14.36 13.76 -5.79
N SER A 279 -13.71 13.12 -4.82
CA SER A 279 -13.53 13.68 -3.48
C SER A 279 -12.66 14.94 -3.55
N ARG A 280 -13.19 16.04 -3.02
CA ARG A 280 -12.53 17.35 -2.90
C ARG A 280 -12.28 17.69 -1.45
#